data_AF-A0A935VJV6-F1
#
_entry.id   AF-A0A935VJV6-F1
#
_cell.length_a   1.000
_cell.length_b   1.000
_cell.length_c   1.000
_cell.angle_alpha   90.00
_cell.angle_beta   90.00
_cell.angle_gamma   90.00
#
_symmetry.space_group_name_H-M   'P 1'
#
loop_
_entity.id
_entity.type
_entity.pdbx_description
1 polymer ?
#
loop_
_entity_poly.entity_id
_entity_poly.type
_entity_poly.pdbx_seq_one_letter_code
_entity_poly.pdbx_strand_id
1 'polypeptide(L)'
;MVFSDKIHRTIFLFGCCALFLGVMLGTVPTSVPQFILLGNWILEGKFFAKWEKLKSNKLFWVLGAIFFIHVIGLFYSENLQDGLKDVRTKIPLILLPLIFFTTGPITKKRITLSFL
;
A
#
# COMPACT_ATOMS: atom_id res chain seq x y z
N MET A 1 11.80 9.02 15.35
CA MET A 1 11.18 7.68 15.27
C MET A 1 10.27 7.54 16.46
N VAL A 2 8.95 7.59 16.26
CA VAL A 2 7.98 7.57 17.38
C VAL A 2 7.82 6.15 17.95
N PHE A 3 8.04 5.10 17.13
CA PHE A 3 8.01 3.71 17.57
C PHE A 3 9.19 2.89 17.01
N SER A 4 9.45 1.73 17.62
CA SER A 4 10.47 0.77 17.16
C SER A 4 10.09 0.16 15.82
N ASP A 5 11.06 -0.06 14.92
CA ASP A 5 10.87 -0.68 13.59
C ASP A 5 10.14 -2.04 13.67
N LYS A 6 10.25 -2.76 14.81
CA LYS A 6 9.53 -4.02 15.05
C LYS A 6 8.01 -3.82 15.14
N ILE A 7 7.57 -2.77 15.82
CA ILE A 7 6.14 -2.47 16.05
C ILE A 7 5.49 -2.10 14.72
N HIS A 8 6.12 -1.23 13.93
CA HIS A 8 5.65 -0.88 12.59
C HIS A 8 5.51 -2.11 11.69
N ARG A 9 6.44 -3.08 11.79
CA ARG A 9 6.36 -4.33 11.02
C ARG A 9 5.22 -5.23 11.47
N THR A 10 4.96 -5.35 12.77
CA THR A 10 3.84 -6.14 13.30
C THR A 10 2.50 -5.54 12.88
N ILE A 11 2.34 -4.21 12.99
CA ILE A 11 1.13 -3.52 12.54
C ILE A 11 0.91 -3.70 11.04
N PHE A 12 1.98 -3.60 10.25
CA PHE A 12 1.92 -3.85 8.81
C PHE A 12 1.44 -5.27 8.47
N LEU A 13 2.01 -6.29 9.11
CA LEU A 13 1.61 -7.70 8.93
C LEU A 13 0.15 -7.93 9.32
N PHE A 14 -0.26 -7.43 10.50
CA PHE A 14 -1.63 -7.54 10.96
C PHE A 14 -2.60 -6.85 10.00
N GLY A 15 -2.26 -5.64 9.53
CA GLY A 15 -3.04 -4.91 8.53
C GLY A 15 -3.18 -5.66 7.21
N CYS A 16 -2.14 -6.36 6.75
CA CYS A 16 -2.21 -7.19 5.54
C CYS A 16 -3.15 -8.39 5.70
N CYS A 17 -3.08 -9.10 6.84
CA CYS A 17 -3.98 -10.21 7.13
C CYS A 17 -5.43 -9.74 7.24
N ALA A 18 -5.66 -8.63 7.95
CA ALA A 18 -6.98 -8.03 8.07
C ALA A 18 -7.51 -7.54 6.71
N LEU A 19 -6.65 -7.01 5.83
CA LEU A 19 -7.02 -6.61 4.48
C LEU A 19 -7.45 -7.81 3.64
N PHE A 20 -6.72 -8.93 3.71
CA PHE A 20 -7.09 -10.15 2.99
C PHE A 20 -8.45 -10.69 3.45
N LEU A 21 -8.70 -10.71 4.76
CA LEU A 21 -10.01 -11.08 5.31
C LEU A 21 -11.10 -10.07 4.93
N GLY A 22 -10.79 -8.79 4.92
CA GLY A 22 -11.71 -7.73 4.53
C GLY A 22 -12.20 -7.89 3.10
N VAL A 23 -11.30 -8.23 2.17
CA VAL A 23 -11.66 -8.46 0.76
C VAL A 23 -12.64 -9.62 0.60
N MET A 24 -12.54 -10.65 1.45
CA MET A 24 -13.47 -11.79 1.44
C MET A 24 -14.86 -11.43 2.02
N LEU A 25 -14.93 -10.49 2.96
CA LEU A 25 -16.15 -10.13 3.69
C LEU A 25 -16.93 -8.96 3.06
N GLY A 26 -16.28 -8.12 2.24
CA GLY A 26 -16.92 -7.03 1.49
C GLY A 26 -16.19 -5.68 1.54
N THR A 27 -16.82 -4.64 0.99
CA THR A 27 -16.20 -3.32 0.80
C THR A 27 -15.90 -2.56 2.11
N VAL A 28 -16.79 -2.68 3.09
CA VAL A 28 -16.66 -2.03 4.42
C VAL A 28 -15.47 -2.58 5.21
N PRO A 29 -15.34 -3.89 5.46
CA PRO A 29 -14.20 -4.44 6.22
C PRO A 29 -12.88 -4.36 5.45
N THR A 30 -12.89 -4.14 4.13
CA THR A 30 -11.68 -3.88 3.33
C THR A 30 -11.07 -2.50 3.60
N SER A 31 -11.89 -1.52 3.96
CA SER A 31 -11.45 -0.12 4.08
C SER A 31 -10.68 0.14 5.37
N VAL A 32 -11.09 -0.49 6.48
CA VAL A 32 -10.47 -0.28 7.81
C VAL A 32 -8.97 -0.65 7.82
N PRO A 33 -8.55 -1.82 7.31
CA PRO A 33 -7.14 -2.19 7.24
C PRO A 33 -6.31 -1.24 6.37
N GLN A 34 -6.89 -0.68 5.30
CA GLN A 34 -6.19 0.29 4.45
C GLN A 34 -5.80 1.55 5.23
N PHE A 35 -6.71 2.07 6.06
CA PHE A 35 -6.42 3.23 6.92
C PHE A 35 -5.39 2.91 8.00
N ILE A 36 -5.42 1.71 8.58
CA ILE A 36 -4.41 1.27 9.57
C ILE A 36 -3.02 1.20 8.92
N LEU A 37 -2.93 0.60 7.74
CA LEU A 37 -1.68 0.50 6.98
C LEU A 37 -1.14 1.89 6.60
N LEU A 38 -2.01 2.79 6.15
CA LEU A 38 -1.66 4.17 5.82
C LEU A 38 -1.16 4.93 7.06
N GLY A 39 -1.89 4.86 8.18
CA GLY A 39 -1.50 5.52 9.41
C GLY A 39 -0.14 5.00 9.92
N ASN A 40 0.06 3.70 9.90
CA ASN A 40 1.35 3.08 10.25
C ASN A 40 2.49 3.57 9.35
N TRP A 41 2.24 3.69 8.04
CA TRP A 41 3.23 4.20 7.08
C TRP A 41 3.61 5.65 7.33
N ILE A 42 2.63 6.51 7.65
CA ILE A 42 2.86 7.92 8.01
C ILE A 42 3.68 8.02 9.32
N LEU A 43 3.33 7.21 10.32
CA LEU A 43 4.01 7.17 11.62
C LEU A 43 5.43 6.58 11.55
N GLU A 44 5.70 5.65 10.63
CA GLU A 44 7.03 5.09 10.39
C GLU A 44 8.00 6.16 9.86
N GLY A 45 7.48 7.15 9.13
CA GLY A 45 8.25 8.27 8.59
C GLY A 45 9.31 7.81 7.57
N LYS A 46 10.51 8.39 7.61
CA LYS A 46 11.63 8.08 6.68
C LYS A 46 11.28 8.29 5.20
N PHE A 47 10.47 9.30 4.89
CA PHE A 47 9.97 9.57 3.53
C PHE A 47 11.10 9.65 2.48
N PHE A 48 12.24 10.23 2.83
CA PHE A 48 13.39 10.31 1.91
C PHE A 48 13.93 8.93 1.53
N ALA A 49 14.19 8.05 2.51
CA ALA A 49 14.67 6.69 2.25
C ALA A 49 13.62 5.82 1.53
N LYS A 50 12.34 6.05 1.82
CA LYS A 50 11.21 5.39 1.13
C LYS A 50 11.13 5.82 -0.35
N TRP A 51 11.35 7.12 -0.62
CA TRP A 51 11.33 7.67 -1.97
C TRP A 51 12.46 7.12 -2.85
N GLU A 52 13.67 7.00 -2.31
CA GLU A 52 14.81 6.40 -3.01
C GLU A 52 14.57 4.92 -3.35
N LYS A 53 13.93 4.16 -2.44
CA LYS A 53 13.47 2.79 -2.72
C LYS A 53 12.40 2.71 -3.79
N LEU A 54 11.47 3.67 -3.82
CA LEU A 54 10.40 3.70 -4.84
C LEU A 54 10.96 3.98 -6.23
N LYS A 55 11.89 4.93 -6.35
CA LYS A 55 12.51 5.28 -7.63
C LYS A 55 13.19 4.08 -8.31
N SER A 56 13.86 3.25 -7.52
CA SER A 56 14.57 2.07 -8.04
C SER A 56 13.63 0.90 -8.38
N ASN A 57 12.37 0.96 -7.98
CA ASN A 57 11.43 -0.14 -8.17
C ASN A 57 10.61 0.01 -9.46
N LYS A 58 10.98 -0.78 -10.49
CA LYS A 58 10.28 -0.80 -11.79
C LYS A 58 8.81 -1.18 -11.66
N LEU A 59 8.46 -2.08 -10.74
CA LEU A 59 7.08 -2.57 -10.57
C LEU A 59 6.15 -1.47 -10.05
N PHE A 60 6.66 -0.60 -9.16
CA PHE A 60 5.92 0.57 -8.70
C PHE A 60 5.56 1.51 -9.87
N TRP A 61 6.52 1.79 -10.76
CA TRP A 61 6.28 2.63 -11.93
C TRP A 61 5.30 2.02 -12.92
N VAL A 62 5.33 0.70 -13.14
CA VAL A 62 4.36 0.01 -14.01
C VAL A 62 2.94 0.14 -13.44
N LEU A 63 2.76 -0.13 -12.14
CA LEU A 63 1.45 0.01 -11.49
C LEU A 63 0.98 1.47 -11.49
N GLY A 64 1.88 2.41 -11.25
CA GLY A 64 1.61 3.85 -11.35
C GLY A 64 1.17 4.25 -12.76
N ALA A 65 1.84 3.76 -13.81
CA ALA A 65 1.51 4.07 -15.20
C ALA A 65 0.08 3.64 -15.56
N ILE A 66 -0.36 2.46 -15.13
CA ILE A 66 -1.73 1.97 -15.36
C ILE A 66 -2.78 2.93 -14.78
N PHE A 67 -2.51 3.52 -13.63
CA PHE A 67 -3.38 4.53 -13.04
C PHE A 67 -3.27 5.88 -13.73
N PHE A 68 -2.07 6.33 -14.12
CA PHE A 68 -1.93 7.57 -14.88
C PHE A 68 -2.70 7.51 -16.20
N ILE A 69 -2.73 6.35 -16.87
CA ILE A 69 -3.57 6.14 -18.06
C ILE A 69 -5.06 6.35 -17.73
N HIS A 70 -5.55 5.83 -16.60
CA HIS A 70 -6.92 6.08 -16.16
C HIS A 70 -7.20 7.56 -15.87
N VAL A 71 -6.25 8.25 -15.24
CA VAL A 71 -6.39 9.69 -14.95
C VAL A 71 -6.38 10.51 -16.24
N ILE A 72 -5.55 10.18 -17.21
CA ILE A 72 -5.55 10.86 -18.52
C ILE A 72 -6.85 10.55 -19.28
N GLY A 73 -7.34 9.32 -19.23
CA GLY A 73 -8.63 8.93 -19.81
C GLY A 73 -9.81 9.68 -19.20
N LEU A 74 -9.72 10.10 -17.93
CA LEU A 74 -10.73 10.93 -17.30
C LEU A 74 -10.90 12.29 -17.98
N PHE A 75 -9.79 12.92 -18.40
CA PHE A 75 -9.84 14.24 -19.07
C PHE A 75 -10.47 14.18 -20.47
N TYR A 76 -10.54 12.99 -21.07
CA TYR A 76 -11.21 12.77 -22.35
C TYR A 76 -12.70 12.39 -22.19
N SER A 77 -13.16 12.09 -20.96
CA SER A 77 -14.53 11.65 -20.70
C SER A 77 -15.47 12.85 -20.58
N GLU A 78 -16.66 12.73 -21.20
CA GLU A 78 -17.71 13.75 -21.13
C GLU A 78 -18.30 13.88 -19.71
N ASN A 79 -18.23 12.80 -18.91
CA ASN A 79 -18.76 12.75 -17.56
C ASN A 79 -17.65 12.83 -16.49
N LEU A 80 -17.11 14.03 -16.33
CA LEU A 80 -16.06 14.34 -15.35
C LEU A 80 -16.46 14.03 -13.90
N GLN A 81 -17.74 14.20 -13.53
CA GLN A 81 -18.22 13.92 -12.17
C GLN A 81 -18.12 12.44 -11.80
N ASP A 82 -18.57 11.55 -12.68
CA ASP A 82 -18.55 10.11 -12.42
C ASP A 82 -17.12 9.57 -12.46
N GLY A 83 -16.31 10.04 -13.40
CA GLY A 83 -14.94 9.58 -13.48
C GLY A 83 -14.03 10.11 -12.34
N LEU A 84 -14.32 11.28 -11.75
CA LEU A 84 -13.67 11.72 -10.50
C LEU A 84 -13.99 10.77 -9.33
N LYS A 85 -15.20 10.21 -9.30
CA LYS A 85 -15.65 9.24 -8.31
C LYS A 85 -14.89 7.91 -8.48
N ASP A 86 -14.65 7.50 -9.71
CA ASP A 86 -13.84 6.32 -10.05
C ASP A 86 -12.37 6.49 -9.70
N VAL A 87 -11.79 7.67 -9.96
CA VAL A 87 -10.41 7.95 -9.53
C VAL A 87 -10.31 7.88 -8.01
N ARG A 88 -11.27 8.49 -7.29
CA ARG A 88 -11.29 8.49 -5.82
C ARG A 88 -11.32 7.07 -5.23
N THR A 89 -12.12 6.17 -5.81
CA THR A 89 -12.21 4.78 -5.34
C THR A 89 -10.96 3.95 -5.67
N LYS A 90 -10.18 4.34 -6.69
CA LYS A 90 -8.92 3.69 -7.09
C LYS A 90 -7.68 4.24 -6.38
N ILE A 91 -7.75 5.40 -5.69
CA ILE A 91 -6.62 5.95 -4.89
C ILE A 91 -6.02 4.93 -3.90
N PRO A 92 -6.83 4.20 -3.10
CA PRO A 92 -6.30 3.19 -2.16
C PRO A 92 -5.51 2.08 -2.87
N LEU A 93 -5.85 1.79 -4.13
CA LEU A 93 -5.18 0.78 -4.95
C LEU A 93 -3.74 1.14 -5.29
N ILE A 94 -3.38 2.43 -5.34
CA ILE A 94 -1.97 2.89 -5.46
C ILE A 94 -1.30 3.03 -4.10
N LEU A 95 -2.07 3.45 -3.11
CA LEU A 95 -1.57 3.63 -1.76
C LEU A 95 -1.02 2.31 -1.21
N LEU A 96 -1.69 1.20 -1.50
CA LEU A 96 -1.23 -0.14 -1.11
C LEU A 96 0.15 -0.50 -1.67
N PRO A 97 0.40 -0.54 -2.99
CA PRO A 97 1.72 -0.83 -3.54
C PRO A 97 2.77 0.18 -3.06
N LEU A 98 2.42 1.45 -2.88
CA LEU A 98 3.32 2.43 -2.25
C LEU A 98 3.78 1.96 -0.86
N ILE A 99 2.84 1.57 0.01
CA ILE A 99 3.16 1.08 1.36
C ILE A 99 3.96 -0.22 1.26
N PHE A 100 3.53 -1.18 0.45
CA PHE A 100 4.20 -2.48 0.31
C PHE A 100 5.65 -2.38 -0.18
N PHE A 101 5.94 -1.52 -1.16
CA PHE A 101 7.30 -1.37 -1.71
C PHE A 101 8.22 -0.51 -0.85
N THR A 102 7.66 0.28 0.06
CA THR A 102 8.44 1.15 0.95
C THR A 102 8.67 0.54 2.33
N THR A 103 7.76 -0.30 2.82
CA THR A 103 8.00 -1.13 3.99
C THR A 103 9.09 -2.13 3.63
N GLY A 104 10.13 -2.23 4.46
CA GLY A 104 11.28 -3.09 4.18
C GLY A 104 10.83 -4.53 3.89
N PRO A 105 11.57 -5.28 3.05
CA PRO A 105 11.19 -6.64 2.69
C PRO A 105 10.92 -7.44 3.96
N ILE A 106 9.94 -8.35 3.90
CA ILE A 106 9.76 -9.37 4.93
C ILE A 106 10.98 -10.29 4.81
N THR A 107 12.12 -9.83 5.36
CA THR A 107 13.33 -10.61 5.42
C THR A 107 12.95 -11.84 6.20
N LYS A 108 13.00 -13.00 5.53
CA LYS A 108 12.98 -14.30 6.17
C LYS A 108 14.07 -14.27 7.22
N LYS A 109 13.72 -13.95 8.47
CA LYS A 109 14.55 -14.35 9.59
C LYS A 109 14.48 -15.86 9.53
N ARG A 110 15.54 -16.42 8.94
CA ARG A 110 15.82 -17.82 8.71
C ARG A 110 15.09 -18.63 9.78
N ILE A 111 14.03 -19.33 9.38
CA ILE A 111 13.48 -20.44 10.17
C ILE A 111 14.55 -21.53 10.02
N THR A 112 15.68 -21.36 10.70
CA THR A 112 16.58 -22.48 10.92
C THR A 112 15.80 -23.38 11.86
N LEU A 113 15.17 -24.40 11.30
CA LEU A 113 14.81 -25.61 12.02
C LEU A 113 16.12 -26.16 12.61
N SER A 114 16.52 -25.70 13.79
CA SER A 114 17.55 -26.30 14.62
C SER A 114 16.89 -27.29 15.59
N PHE A 115 16.09 -28.20 15.03
CA PHE A 115 15.38 -29.27 15.75
C PHE A 115 15.44 -30.59 14.95
N LEU A 116 16.55 -30.81 14.23
CA LEU A 116 16.91 -32.13 13.74
C LEU A 116 18.40 -32.38 14.03
#